data_AF-A0A9P4G882-F1
#
_entry.id   AF-A0A9P4G882-F1
#
_cell.length_a   1.000
_cell.length_b   1.000
_cell.length_c   1.000
_cell.angle_alpha   90.00
_cell.angle_beta   90.00
_cell.angle_gamma   90.00
#
_symmetry.space_group_name_H-M   'P 1'
#
loop_
_entity.id
_entity.type
_entity.pdbx_description
1 polymer ?
#
loop_
_entity_poly.entity_id
_entity_poly.type
_entity_poly.pdbx_seq_one_letter_code
_entity_poly.pdbx_strand_id
1 'polypeptide(L)'
;MAVLTDLPAELLEQIYHFLGSIDDVHCFGRACKTTYHNIKRQNVYVEIMRSVVQHSPQHRYDYQLCRMLNLHTRIVHHFEQNGGHLPVTRTNALGYTLNEWENALALASVPITCESSLCSECLPDEMVYEILARYQGLRTLEDIWLERQLNESDFLAVDGTSDADQIMQSFHTLVGRAEEFRDGDISARNSKTPETKSYTTFNADQRARFYSAVVCVWLLNEIRWVLTNFAYPGGFNIPIMVLEGCRENIAKQKSTCLLDELDQHAIFTFMYHHLLPSYGTFLADRDSSKLPFTFCSDFMKDSPHCIRLLQLFLAAGQTYLQPPDLIDLIVRSKVSRRAPYPLMTLPVSTENWIRPSRAFALPHHFGLCDNRYKSLIQRASLIHLSLIIRSSFHQTQDDMSQNRLTAPALSQAPYDLKDHARQYFTERAMVAFELYEQRSSGLRNIRDGFWKVWDRVLWSVWWWANSEEKARAKMERWRQRRQWVGGRIPRA
;
A
#
# COMPACT_ATOMS: atom_id res chain seq x y z
N MET A 1 -39.06 -26.69 -18.14
CA MET A 1 -37.87 -25.86 -17.87
C MET A 1 -37.23 -26.42 -16.62
N ALA A 2 -35.95 -26.81 -16.65
CA ALA A 2 -35.25 -27.25 -15.44
C ALA A 2 -35.09 -26.05 -14.51
N VAL A 3 -35.59 -26.14 -13.29
CA VAL A 3 -35.39 -25.11 -12.27
C VAL A 3 -34.05 -25.43 -11.59
N LEU A 4 -33.24 -24.42 -11.29
CA LEU A 4 -31.96 -24.58 -10.57
C LEU A 4 -32.10 -25.39 -9.26
N THR A 5 -33.28 -25.41 -8.65
CA THR A 5 -33.62 -26.19 -7.45
C THR A 5 -33.70 -27.69 -7.68
N ASP A 6 -33.84 -28.12 -8.93
CA ASP A 6 -34.04 -29.52 -9.30
C ASP A 6 -32.70 -30.20 -9.69
N LEU A 7 -31.60 -29.44 -9.67
CA LEU A 7 -30.27 -29.96 -9.97
C LEU A 7 -29.76 -30.82 -8.79
N PRO A 8 -29.11 -31.96 -9.08
CA PRO A 8 -28.35 -32.72 -8.09
C PRO A 8 -27.28 -31.85 -7.41
N ALA A 9 -26.92 -32.24 -6.17
CA ALA A 9 -25.94 -31.51 -5.37
C ALA A 9 -24.59 -31.38 -6.08
N GLU A 10 -24.19 -32.41 -6.82
CA GLU A 10 -22.94 -32.49 -7.57
C GLU A 10 -22.90 -31.45 -8.70
N LEU A 11 -24.02 -31.24 -9.40
CA LEU A 11 -24.11 -30.22 -10.45
C LEU A 11 -24.13 -28.80 -9.86
N LEU A 12 -24.78 -28.62 -8.71
CA LEU A 12 -24.77 -27.34 -8.00
C LEU A 12 -23.37 -27.00 -7.50
N GLU A 13 -22.62 -27.99 -6.99
CA GLU A 13 -21.22 -27.82 -6.61
C GLU A 13 -20.34 -27.43 -7.80
N GLN A 14 -20.51 -28.10 -8.94
CA GLN A 14 -19.82 -27.71 -10.17
C GLN A 14 -20.12 -26.25 -10.56
N ILE A 15 -21.38 -25.81 -10.48
CA ILE A 15 -21.75 -24.42 -10.74
C ILE A 15 -20.98 -23.47 -9.80
N TYR A 16 -20.88 -23.80 -8.52
CA TYR A 16 -20.13 -23.00 -7.55
C TYR A 16 -18.64 -22.84 -7.93
N HIS A 17 -18.00 -23.92 -8.38
CA HIS A 17 -16.58 -23.90 -8.78
C HIS A 17 -16.30 -22.98 -9.98
N PHE A 18 -17.32 -22.65 -10.78
CA PHE A 18 -17.22 -21.76 -11.94
C PHE A 18 -17.66 -20.31 -11.65
N LEU A 19 -18.02 -19.97 -10.41
CA LEU A 19 -18.35 -18.59 -10.06
C LEU A 19 -17.10 -17.71 -10.05
N GLY A 20 -17.26 -16.45 -10.44
CA GLY A 20 -16.14 -15.53 -10.68
C GLY A 20 -15.55 -14.89 -9.43
N SER A 21 -16.25 -14.94 -8.30
CA SER A 21 -15.83 -14.27 -7.08
C SER A 21 -16.43 -14.89 -5.81
N ILE A 22 -15.82 -14.59 -4.65
CA ILE A 22 -16.36 -14.96 -3.33
C ILE A 22 -17.77 -14.37 -3.13
N ASP A 23 -18.00 -13.15 -3.62
CA ASP A 23 -19.31 -12.49 -3.57
C ASP A 23 -20.37 -13.27 -4.32
N ASP A 24 -20.04 -13.79 -5.51
CA ASP A 24 -20.95 -14.58 -6.33
C ASP A 24 -21.33 -15.89 -5.63
N VAL A 25 -20.36 -16.56 -4.98
CA VAL A 25 -20.62 -17.77 -4.18
C VAL A 25 -21.61 -17.47 -3.05
N HIS A 26 -21.37 -16.40 -2.29
CA HIS A 26 -22.24 -16.03 -1.17
C HIS A 26 -23.61 -15.52 -1.64
N CYS A 27 -23.68 -14.86 -2.79
CA CYS A 27 -24.93 -14.43 -3.42
C CYS A 27 -25.75 -15.66 -3.86
N PHE A 28 -25.14 -16.57 -4.60
CA PHE A 28 -25.80 -17.79 -5.09
C PHE A 28 -26.24 -18.71 -3.94
N GLY A 29 -25.42 -18.84 -2.90
CA GLY A 29 -25.78 -19.54 -1.66
C GLY A 29 -26.94 -18.94 -0.89
N ARG A 30 -27.25 -17.66 -1.06
CA ARG A 30 -28.41 -17.01 -0.43
C ARG A 30 -29.68 -17.05 -1.29
N ALA A 31 -29.59 -17.51 -2.54
CA ALA A 31 -30.71 -17.48 -3.47
C ALA A 31 -31.86 -18.43 -3.08
N CYS A 32 -31.56 -19.64 -2.58
CA CYS A 32 -32.59 -20.58 -2.11
C CYS A 32 -32.06 -21.59 -1.08
N LYS A 33 -32.96 -22.39 -0.49
CA LYS A 33 -32.60 -23.40 0.51
C LYS A 33 -31.65 -24.47 -0.03
N THR A 34 -31.83 -24.90 -1.28
CA THR A 34 -31.02 -25.96 -1.91
C THR A 34 -29.58 -25.51 -2.11
N THR A 35 -29.37 -24.31 -2.68
CA THR A 35 -28.03 -23.75 -2.88
C THR A 35 -27.33 -23.49 -1.54
N TYR A 36 -28.07 -22.96 -0.55
CA TYR A 36 -27.55 -22.81 0.81
C TYR A 36 -27.10 -24.12 1.46
N HIS A 37 -27.88 -25.21 1.30
CA HIS A 37 -27.53 -26.51 1.90
C HIS A 37 -26.21 -27.07 1.36
N ASN A 38 -25.89 -26.82 0.09
CA ASN A 38 -24.62 -27.27 -0.49
C ASN A 38 -23.44 -26.51 0.11
N ILE A 39 -23.48 -25.17 0.16
CA ILE A 39 -22.36 -24.38 0.70
C ILE A 39 -22.24 -24.43 2.22
N LYS A 40 -23.26 -24.91 2.93
CA LYS A 40 -23.20 -25.09 4.38
C LYS A 40 -22.25 -26.23 4.79
N ARG A 41 -21.96 -27.17 3.88
CA ARG A 41 -21.03 -28.28 4.13
C ARG A 41 -19.61 -27.73 4.10
N GLN A 42 -18.89 -27.81 5.23
CA GLN A 42 -17.59 -27.15 5.39
C GLN A 42 -16.56 -27.58 4.34
N ASN A 43 -16.40 -28.88 4.09
CA ASN A 43 -15.42 -29.37 3.11
C ASN A 43 -15.74 -28.84 1.69
N VAL A 44 -17.01 -28.90 1.30
CA VAL A 44 -17.49 -28.40 0.00
C VAL A 44 -17.27 -26.89 -0.11
N TYR A 45 -17.56 -26.14 0.96
CA TYR A 45 -17.32 -24.70 1.00
C TYR A 45 -15.85 -24.34 0.76
N VAL A 46 -14.93 -25.03 1.43
CA VAL A 46 -13.49 -24.73 1.29
C VAL A 46 -13.00 -25.12 -0.10
N GLU A 47 -13.46 -26.23 -0.66
CA GLU A 47 -13.13 -26.62 -2.04
C GLU A 47 -13.62 -25.61 -3.07
N ILE A 48 -14.87 -25.13 -2.93
CA ILE A 48 -15.44 -24.07 -3.78
C ILE A 48 -14.59 -22.81 -3.66
N MET A 49 -14.28 -22.39 -2.44
CA MET A 49 -13.51 -21.16 -2.21
C MET A 49 -12.08 -21.27 -2.73
N ARG A 50 -11.44 -22.43 -2.59
CA ARG A 50 -10.13 -22.73 -3.19
C ARG A 50 -10.17 -22.55 -4.71
N SER A 51 -11.16 -23.14 -5.38
CA SER A 51 -11.32 -23.00 -6.84
C SER A 51 -11.51 -21.53 -7.23
N VAL A 52 -12.39 -20.80 -6.54
CA VAL A 52 -12.66 -19.39 -6.83
C VAL A 52 -11.43 -18.51 -6.61
N VAL A 53 -10.71 -18.71 -5.50
CA VAL A 53 -9.47 -17.96 -5.20
C VAL A 53 -8.39 -18.22 -6.25
N GLN A 54 -8.25 -19.45 -6.73
CA GLN A 54 -7.22 -19.80 -7.71
C GLN A 54 -7.51 -19.22 -9.10
N HIS A 55 -8.78 -19.11 -9.50
CA HIS A 55 -9.15 -18.65 -10.85
C HIS A 55 -9.52 -17.17 -10.93
N SER A 56 -9.97 -16.56 -9.84
CA SER A 56 -10.46 -15.19 -9.88
C SER A 56 -9.30 -14.20 -9.98
N PRO A 57 -9.31 -13.27 -10.96
CA PRO A 57 -8.22 -12.33 -11.17
C PRO A 57 -8.01 -11.37 -9.99
N GLN A 58 -9.01 -11.18 -9.13
CA GLN A 58 -8.88 -10.33 -7.96
C GLN A 58 -7.91 -10.90 -6.91
N HIS A 59 -7.75 -12.24 -6.86
CA HIS A 59 -6.95 -12.97 -5.88
C HIS A 59 -5.55 -13.36 -6.38
N ARG A 60 -5.13 -12.89 -7.55
CA ARG A 60 -3.85 -13.26 -8.20
C ARG A 60 -2.59 -13.04 -7.37
N TYR A 61 -2.63 -12.12 -6.40
CA TYR A 61 -1.50 -11.85 -5.49
C TYR A 61 -1.67 -12.46 -4.09
N ASP A 62 -2.84 -13.02 -3.77
CA ASP A 62 -3.17 -13.45 -2.42
C ASP A 62 -2.30 -14.62 -1.95
N TYR A 63 -1.97 -15.55 -2.84
CA TYR A 63 -1.08 -16.68 -2.53
C TYR A 63 0.32 -16.21 -2.13
N GLN A 64 0.91 -15.33 -2.93
CA GLN A 64 2.23 -14.73 -2.64
C GLN A 64 2.18 -13.94 -1.33
N LEU A 65 1.09 -13.17 -1.11
CA LEU A 65 0.92 -12.42 0.13
C LEU A 65 0.80 -13.34 1.35
N CYS A 66 0.06 -14.45 1.30
CA CYS A 66 -0.01 -15.40 2.42
C CYS A 66 1.38 -15.94 2.78
N ARG A 67 2.19 -16.30 1.78
CA ARG A 67 3.57 -16.77 2.00
C ARG A 67 4.47 -15.68 2.57
N MET A 68 4.27 -14.44 2.14
CA MET A 68 4.99 -13.29 2.67
C MET A 68 4.61 -13.00 4.13
N LEU A 69 3.33 -13.08 4.48
CA LEU A 69 2.85 -12.92 5.86
C LEU A 69 3.32 -14.06 6.78
N ASN A 70 3.47 -15.28 6.25
CA ASN A 70 4.13 -16.37 6.97
C ASN A 70 5.61 -16.06 7.24
N LEU A 71 6.34 -15.47 6.28
CA LEU A 71 7.71 -15.00 6.50
C LEU A 71 7.76 -13.86 7.52
N HIS A 72 6.84 -12.90 7.44
CA HIS A 72 6.69 -11.83 8.43
C HIS A 72 6.56 -12.41 9.84
N THR A 73 5.63 -13.34 10.03
CA THR A 73 5.39 -14.02 11.32
C THR A 73 6.65 -14.70 11.85
N ARG A 74 7.40 -15.39 10.98
CA ARG A 74 8.67 -16.03 11.36
C ARG A 74 9.73 -15.02 11.81
N ILE A 75 9.82 -13.87 11.15
CA ILE A 75 10.77 -12.80 11.53
C ILE A 75 10.38 -12.18 12.87
N VAL A 76 9.09 -11.88 13.08
CA VAL A 76 8.60 -11.37 14.36
C VAL A 76 8.94 -12.34 15.48
N HIS A 77 8.60 -13.62 15.30
CA HIS A 77 8.86 -14.66 16.28
C HIS A 77 10.36 -14.84 16.59
N HIS A 78 11.24 -14.75 15.57
CA HIS A 78 12.69 -14.79 15.77
C HIS A 78 13.17 -13.72 16.78
N PHE A 79 12.71 -12.48 16.63
CA PHE A 79 13.09 -11.40 17.54
C PHE A 79 12.38 -11.45 18.89
N GLU A 80 11.12 -11.91 18.94
CA GLU A 80 10.41 -12.14 20.21
C GLU A 80 11.11 -13.19 21.10
N GLN A 81 11.80 -14.15 20.47
CA GLN A 81 12.62 -15.16 21.15
C GLN A 81 14.05 -14.66 21.46
N ASN A 82 14.29 -13.35 21.44
CA ASN A 82 15.60 -12.71 21.62
C ASN A 82 16.64 -13.15 20.57
N GLY A 83 16.19 -13.48 19.37
CA GLY A 83 17.05 -13.72 18.22
C GLY A 83 17.94 -12.50 17.94
N GLY A 84 19.21 -12.76 17.61
CA GLY A 84 20.14 -11.72 17.21
C GLY A 84 19.83 -11.16 15.81
N HIS A 85 20.78 -10.40 15.25
CA HIS A 85 20.69 -9.98 13.86
C HIS A 85 20.51 -11.17 12.92
N LEU A 86 19.66 -11.00 11.90
CA LEU A 86 19.51 -11.98 10.83
C LEU A 86 20.87 -12.22 10.14
N PRO A 87 21.17 -13.48 9.76
CA PRO A 87 22.45 -13.82 9.16
C PRO A 87 22.68 -13.05 7.87
N VAL A 88 23.94 -12.73 7.57
CA VAL A 88 24.33 -12.17 6.27
C VAL A 88 24.90 -13.25 5.38
N THR A 89 24.43 -13.28 4.13
CA THR A 89 25.04 -14.03 3.05
C THR A 89 26.51 -13.66 2.85
N ARG A 90 27.37 -14.68 2.88
CA ARG A 90 28.80 -14.56 2.62
C ARG A 90 29.08 -14.87 1.17
N THR A 91 29.83 -14.00 0.50
CA THR A 91 30.36 -14.28 -0.84
C THR A 91 31.49 -15.30 -0.75
N ASN A 92 31.47 -16.29 -1.63
CA ASN A 92 32.46 -17.36 -1.74
C ASN A 92 33.04 -17.40 -3.16
N ALA A 93 34.16 -18.11 -3.35
CA ALA A 93 34.89 -18.13 -4.64
C ALA A 93 34.06 -18.68 -5.83
N LEU A 94 32.95 -19.37 -5.55
CA LEU A 94 32.03 -19.96 -6.53
C LEU A 94 30.75 -19.12 -6.74
N GLY A 95 30.61 -17.97 -6.08
CA GLY A 95 29.45 -17.09 -6.18
C GLY A 95 28.93 -16.61 -4.82
N TYR A 96 27.63 -16.73 -4.61
CA TYR A 96 26.96 -16.47 -3.34
C TYR A 96 25.93 -17.55 -3.07
N THR A 97 25.70 -17.86 -1.80
CA THR A 97 24.62 -18.74 -1.36
C THR A 97 23.72 -17.93 -0.45
N LEU A 98 22.50 -17.63 -0.91
CA LEU A 98 21.51 -16.91 -0.12
C LEU A 98 21.31 -17.61 1.23
N ASN A 99 21.20 -16.82 2.30
CA ASN A 99 20.84 -17.35 3.60
C ASN A 99 19.36 -17.79 3.63
N GLU A 100 18.96 -18.46 4.70
CA GLU A 100 17.60 -19.02 4.82
C GLU A 100 16.48 -17.97 4.71
N TRP A 101 16.71 -16.73 5.18
CA TRP A 101 15.71 -15.66 5.18
C TRP A 101 15.60 -15.01 3.81
N GLU A 102 16.75 -14.76 3.15
CA GLU A 102 16.78 -14.29 1.77
C GLU A 102 16.17 -15.31 0.81
N ASN A 103 16.46 -16.59 0.98
CA ASN A 103 15.82 -17.68 0.23
C ASN A 103 14.31 -17.72 0.50
N ALA A 104 13.89 -17.61 1.76
CA ALA A 104 12.47 -17.59 2.11
C ALA A 104 11.73 -16.42 1.46
N LEU A 105 12.35 -15.22 1.42
CA LEU A 105 11.80 -14.05 0.73
C LEU A 105 11.65 -14.30 -0.77
N ALA A 106 12.72 -14.77 -1.42
CA ALA A 106 12.69 -15.09 -2.85
C ALA A 106 11.61 -16.12 -3.16
N LEU A 107 11.53 -17.20 -2.37
CA LEU A 107 10.53 -18.25 -2.53
C LEU A 107 9.12 -17.74 -2.29
N ALA A 108 8.87 -16.92 -1.26
CA ALA A 108 7.54 -16.39 -0.94
C ALA A 108 6.95 -15.55 -2.09
N SER A 109 7.81 -14.91 -2.89
CA SER A 109 7.39 -14.17 -4.07
C SER A 109 6.99 -15.04 -5.27
N VAL A 110 7.26 -16.35 -5.27
CA VAL A 110 6.96 -17.22 -6.43
C VAL A 110 5.46 -17.48 -6.52
N PRO A 111 4.82 -17.25 -7.69
CA PRO A 111 3.40 -17.53 -7.87
C PRO A 111 3.09 -19.02 -7.84
N ILE A 112 1.82 -19.35 -7.63
CA ILE A 112 1.33 -20.72 -7.75
C ILE A 112 1.41 -21.16 -9.22
N THR A 113 2.05 -22.31 -9.49
CA THR A 113 2.15 -22.90 -10.84
C THR A 113 1.39 -24.21 -10.97
N CYS A 114 0.61 -24.59 -9.95
CA CYS A 114 -0.16 -25.82 -9.96
C CYS A 114 -1.35 -25.71 -10.92
N GLU A 115 -1.47 -26.67 -11.84
CA GLU A 115 -2.59 -26.74 -12.80
C GLU A 115 -3.89 -27.23 -12.14
N SER A 116 -3.80 -27.93 -11.00
CA SER A 116 -4.98 -28.42 -10.28
C SER A 116 -5.59 -27.31 -9.44
N SER A 117 -6.82 -26.94 -9.77
CA SER A 117 -7.60 -25.89 -9.09
C SER A 117 -8.05 -26.23 -7.67
N LEU A 118 -7.95 -27.51 -7.30
CA LEU A 118 -8.39 -28.05 -6.02
C LEU A 118 -7.21 -28.55 -5.18
N CYS A 119 -5.98 -28.19 -5.54
CA CYS A 119 -4.79 -28.68 -4.86
C CYS A 119 -4.67 -28.13 -3.44
N SER A 120 -5.00 -28.96 -2.44
CA SER A 120 -4.89 -28.62 -1.02
C SER A 120 -3.45 -28.44 -0.54
N GLU A 121 -2.46 -29.01 -1.24
CA GLU A 121 -1.04 -28.78 -0.94
C GLU A 121 -0.59 -27.38 -1.37
N CYS A 122 -1.11 -26.88 -2.48
CA CYS A 122 -0.74 -25.57 -3.01
C CYS A 122 -1.55 -24.43 -2.38
N LEU A 123 -2.82 -24.65 -2.07
CA LEU A 123 -3.65 -23.69 -1.34
C LEU A 123 -4.37 -24.40 -0.17
N PRO A 124 -3.69 -24.57 0.98
CA PRO A 124 -4.26 -25.19 2.17
C PRO A 124 -5.50 -24.47 2.69
N ASP A 125 -6.34 -25.19 3.43
CA ASP A 125 -7.59 -24.67 4.01
C ASP A 125 -7.36 -23.38 4.82
N GLU A 126 -6.28 -23.33 5.60
CA GLU A 126 -5.93 -22.18 6.42
C GLU A 126 -5.69 -20.94 5.57
N MET A 127 -4.96 -21.07 4.45
CA MET A 127 -4.73 -19.97 3.51
C MET A 127 -6.02 -19.53 2.83
N VAL A 128 -6.93 -20.46 2.49
CA VAL A 128 -8.25 -20.11 1.96
C VAL A 128 -8.99 -19.22 2.97
N TYR A 129 -9.06 -19.64 4.25
CA TYR A 129 -9.73 -18.84 5.27
C TYR A 129 -9.07 -17.48 5.53
N GLU A 130 -7.74 -17.40 5.50
CA GLU A 130 -7.02 -16.12 5.59
C GLU A 130 -7.39 -15.18 4.44
N ILE A 131 -7.48 -15.69 3.21
CA ILE A 131 -7.86 -14.91 2.03
C ILE A 131 -9.32 -14.45 2.14
N LEU A 132 -10.23 -15.31 2.59
CA LEU A 132 -11.63 -14.94 2.82
C LEU A 132 -11.76 -13.82 3.87
N ALA A 133 -11.04 -13.96 5.00
CA ALA A 133 -11.03 -12.96 6.05
C ALA A 133 -10.44 -11.64 5.57
N ARG A 134 -9.34 -11.69 4.80
CA ARG A 134 -8.70 -10.53 4.18
C ARG A 134 -9.61 -9.84 3.18
N TYR A 135 -10.25 -10.59 2.30
CA TYR A 135 -11.20 -10.08 1.30
C TYR A 135 -12.35 -9.31 1.95
N GLN A 136 -12.87 -9.81 3.07
CA GLN A 136 -13.92 -9.12 3.80
C GLN A 136 -13.38 -7.92 4.60
N GLY A 137 -12.24 -8.08 5.29
CA GLY A 137 -11.67 -7.03 6.14
C GLY A 137 -11.20 -5.80 5.35
N LEU A 138 -10.63 -5.99 4.16
CA LEU A 138 -10.14 -4.90 3.32
C LEU A 138 -11.27 -4.07 2.66
N ARG A 139 -12.54 -4.50 2.74
CA ARG A 139 -13.68 -3.68 2.31
C ARG A 139 -13.79 -2.36 3.04
N THR A 140 -13.29 -2.28 4.27
CA THR A 140 -13.22 -1.02 5.00
C THR A 140 -12.44 0.04 4.23
N LEU A 141 -11.40 -0.32 3.47
CA LEU A 141 -10.68 0.63 2.62
C LEU A 141 -11.48 1.05 1.37
N GLU A 142 -12.28 0.14 0.80
CA GLU A 142 -13.24 0.46 -0.28
C GLU A 142 -14.27 1.48 0.24
N ASP A 143 -14.85 1.23 1.41
CA ASP A 143 -15.83 2.13 2.03
C ASP A 143 -15.22 3.52 2.26
N ILE A 144 -14.01 3.60 2.83
CA ILE A 144 -13.32 4.88 3.08
C ILE A 144 -12.96 5.60 1.78
N TRP A 145 -12.54 4.88 0.74
CA TRP A 145 -12.28 5.48 -0.58
C TRP A 145 -13.55 6.13 -1.15
N LEU A 146 -14.70 5.48 -0.95
CA LEU A 146 -16.01 5.93 -1.41
C LEU A 146 -16.67 6.97 -0.48
N GLU A 147 -16.18 7.20 0.73
CA GLU A 147 -16.76 8.19 1.67
C GLU A 147 -16.83 9.58 1.03
N ARG A 148 -15.75 10.05 0.38
CA ARG A 148 -15.69 11.39 -0.24
C ARG A 148 -14.81 11.46 -1.48
N GLN A 149 -15.11 12.43 -2.34
CA GLN A 149 -14.25 12.83 -3.44
C GLN A 149 -13.00 13.54 -2.90
N LEU A 150 -11.81 12.98 -3.18
CA LEU A 150 -10.53 13.57 -2.82
C LEU A 150 -10.03 14.55 -3.89
N ASN A 151 -9.34 15.61 -3.46
CA ASN A 151 -8.69 16.60 -4.31
C ASN A 151 -7.17 16.63 -4.06
N GLU A 152 -6.43 17.43 -4.84
CA GLU A 152 -4.97 17.56 -4.73
C GLU A 152 -4.50 17.90 -3.30
N SER A 153 -5.24 18.75 -2.59
CA SER A 153 -4.95 19.17 -1.21
C SER A 153 -5.23 18.10 -0.15
N ASP A 154 -5.82 16.97 -0.54
CA ASP A 154 -6.09 15.84 0.36
C ASP A 154 -4.92 14.82 0.36
N PHE A 155 -3.83 15.12 -0.34
CA PHE A 155 -2.63 14.28 -0.42
C PHE A 155 -1.38 15.03 0.08
N LEU A 156 -0.55 14.33 0.85
CA LEU A 156 0.77 14.77 1.30
C LEU A 156 1.80 13.66 1.05
N ALA A 157 2.73 13.91 0.13
CA ALA A 157 3.83 13.00 -0.16
C ALA A 157 5.08 13.35 0.65
N VAL A 158 6.01 12.39 0.76
CA VAL A 158 7.29 12.61 1.43
C VAL A 158 8.28 13.18 0.44
N ASP A 159 8.26 14.50 0.27
CA ASP A 159 9.14 15.20 -0.67
C ASP A 159 10.05 16.19 0.08
N GLY A 160 11.36 16.03 -0.10
CA GLY A 160 12.40 16.90 0.43
C GLY A 160 12.68 18.14 -0.41
N THR A 161 12.10 18.25 -1.60
CA THR A 161 12.25 19.43 -2.48
C THR A 161 11.40 20.61 -2.05
N SER A 162 10.41 20.38 -1.19
CA SER A 162 9.53 21.41 -0.61
C SER A 162 10.19 22.05 0.62
N ASP A 163 9.98 23.35 0.78
CA ASP A 163 10.36 24.05 2.01
C ASP A 163 9.56 23.54 3.22
N ALA A 164 10.13 23.64 4.42
CA ALA A 164 9.52 23.19 5.67
C ALA A 164 8.13 23.81 5.89
N ASP A 165 7.99 25.11 5.59
CA ASP A 165 6.73 25.83 5.73
C ASP A 165 5.66 25.31 4.77
N GLN A 166 6.05 24.91 3.56
CA GLN A 166 5.13 24.32 2.59
C GLN A 166 4.64 22.94 3.05
N ILE A 167 5.54 22.09 3.53
CA ILE A 167 5.18 20.76 4.07
C ILE A 167 4.23 20.92 5.27
N MET A 168 4.54 21.86 6.17
CA MET A 168 3.71 22.19 7.33
C MET A 168 2.32 22.64 6.90
N GLN A 169 2.23 23.58 5.97
CA GLN A 169 0.95 24.10 5.46
C GLN A 169 0.13 23.01 4.77
N SER A 170 0.76 22.16 3.95
CA SER A 170 0.10 21.03 3.28
C SER A 170 -0.42 20.01 4.30
N PHE A 171 0.35 19.70 5.34
CA PHE A 171 -0.10 18.82 6.43
C PHE A 171 -1.31 19.39 7.17
N HIS A 172 -1.25 20.66 7.59
CA HIS A 172 -2.37 21.32 8.27
C HIS A 172 -3.61 21.40 7.38
N THR A 173 -3.43 21.69 6.08
CA THR A 173 -4.54 21.74 5.11
C THR A 173 -5.21 20.38 4.98
N LEU A 174 -4.42 19.31 4.86
CA LEU A 174 -4.93 17.94 4.75
C LEU A 174 -5.69 17.52 6.01
N VAL A 175 -5.10 17.72 7.19
CA VAL A 175 -5.73 17.38 8.48
C VAL A 175 -6.99 18.21 8.70
N GLY A 176 -6.93 19.52 8.48
CA GLY A 176 -8.08 20.42 8.61
C GLY A 176 -9.24 20.02 7.70
N ARG A 177 -8.96 19.72 6.42
CA ARG A 177 -9.99 19.22 5.49
C ARG A 177 -10.59 17.88 5.88
N ALA A 178 -9.80 16.99 6.50
CA ALA A 178 -10.31 15.73 7.02
C ALA A 178 -11.22 15.95 8.25
N GLU A 179 -10.99 17.01 9.03
CA GLU A 179 -11.85 17.42 10.14
C GLU A 179 -13.13 18.09 9.64
N GLU A 180 -13.02 19.10 8.78
CA GLU A 180 -14.15 19.77 8.14
C GLU A 180 -15.11 18.78 7.45
N PHE A 181 -14.59 17.74 6.77
CA PHE A 181 -15.43 16.70 6.20
C PHE A 181 -16.18 15.87 7.27
N ARG A 182 -15.52 15.53 8.37
CA ARG A 182 -16.12 14.77 9.47
C ARG A 182 -17.19 15.57 10.21
N ASP A 183 -16.99 16.89 10.33
CA ASP A 183 -17.94 17.81 10.97
C ASP A 183 -19.12 18.18 10.05
N GLY A 184 -19.04 17.81 8.77
CA GLY A 184 -20.09 18.03 7.77
C GLY A 184 -19.99 19.36 7.02
N ASP A 185 -18.91 20.12 7.23
CA ASP A 185 -18.65 21.40 6.57
C ASP A 185 -18.26 21.23 5.09
N ILE A 186 -17.65 20.09 4.75
CA ILE A 186 -17.36 19.71 3.36
C ILE A 186 -18.34 18.62 2.91
N SER A 187 -19.02 18.87 1.79
CA SER A 187 -19.83 17.86 1.11
C SER A 187 -18.98 16.69 0.59
N ALA A 188 -19.49 15.47 0.72
CA ALA A 188 -18.85 14.25 0.20
C ALA A 188 -18.57 14.27 -1.31
N ARG A 189 -19.33 15.05 -2.09
CA ARG A 189 -19.17 15.19 -3.55
C ARG A 189 -19.16 16.65 -3.94
N ASN A 190 -18.34 16.99 -4.93
CA ASN A 190 -18.22 18.36 -5.41
C ASN A 190 -19.40 18.71 -6.33
N SER A 191 -20.13 19.79 -6.01
CA SER A 191 -21.26 20.26 -6.82
C SER A 191 -20.84 20.71 -8.22
N LYS A 192 -19.56 21.06 -8.42
CA LYS A 192 -18.99 21.48 -9.71
C LYS A 192 -18.66 20.30 -10.64
N THR A 193 -18.65 19.06 -10.14
CA THR A 193 -18.43 17.85 -10.94
C THR A 193 -19.65 16.93 -10.80
N PRO A 194 -20.81 17.28 -11.39
CA PRO A 194 -22.05 16.53 -11.21
C PRO A 194 -21.95 15.06 -11.65
N GLU A 195 -21.04 14.74 -12.57
CA GLU A 195 -20.76 13.38 -13.04
C GLU A 195 -20.23 12.45 -11.94
N THR A 196 -19.59 12.99 -10.89
CA THR A 196 -19.05 12.18 -9.77
C THR A 196 -20.09 11.92 -8.67
N LYS A 197 -21.29 12.52 -8.76
CA LYS A 197 -22.33 12.36 -7.74
C LYS A 197 -22.79 10.91 -7.55
N SER A 198 -22.76 10.10 -8.61
CA SER A 198 -23.15 8.69 -8.58
C SER A 198 -22.01 7.74 -8.17
N TYR A 199 -20.79 8.25 -7.95
CA TYR A 199 -19.61 7.44 -7.65
C TYR A 199 -19.61 7.07 -6.16
N THR A 200 -20.63 6.36 -5.71
CA THR A 200 -20.84 6.00 -4.29
C THR A 200 -20.71 4.50 -4.04
N THR A 201 -20.62 3.70 -5.09
CA THR A 201 -20.47 2.24 -5.04
C THR A 201 -19.59 1.76 -6.18
N PHE A 202 -18.90 0.64 -5.96
CA PHE A 202 -18.23 -0.10 -7.02
C PHE A 202 -19.14 -1.19 -7.58
N ASN A 203 -19.03 -1.39 -8.89
CA ASN A 203 -19.47 -2.64 -9.51
C ASN A 203 -18.47 -3.78 -9.22
N ALA A 204 -18.80 -5.01 -9.64
CA ALA A 204 -17.97 -6.18 -9.36
C ALA A 204 -16.54 -6.07 -9.93
N ASP A 205 -16.38 -5.54 -11.16
CA ASP A 205 -15.07 -5.35 -11.79
C ASP A 205 -14.22 -4.30 -11.05
N GLN A 206 -14.81 -3.17 -10.71
CA GLN A 206 -14.14 -2.11 -9.95
C GLN A 206 -13.70 -2.60 -8.58
N ARG A 207 -14.53 -3.38 -7.89
CA ARG A 207 -14.17 -4.00 -6.60
C ARG A 207 -13.03 -5.00 -6.77
N ALA A 208 -13.10 -5.87 -7.77
CA ALA A 208 -12.05 -6.85 -8.06
C ALA A 208 -10.69 -6.16 -8.29
N ARG A 209 -10.69 -5.08 -9.07
CA ARG A 209 -9.51 -4.26 -9.34
C ARG A 209 -9.00 -3.54 -8.09
N PHE A 210 -9.89 -2.90 -7.33
CA PHE A 210 -9.54 -2.22 -6.08
C PHE A 210 -8.86 -3.18 -5.10
N TYR A 211 -9.48 -4.34 -4.86
CA TYR A 211 -8.95 -5.36 -3.97
C TYR A 211 -7.58 -5.86 -4.45
N SER A 212 -7.46 -6.21 -5.74
CA SER A 212 -6.19 -6.69 -6.30
C SER A 212 -5.07 -5.66 -6.18
N ALA A 213 -5.37 -4.37 -6.40
CA ALA A 213 -4.41 -3.29 -6.26
C ALA A 213 -3.97 -3.11 -4.79
N VAL A 214 -4.89 -3.21 -3.82
CA VAL A 214 -4.55 -3.19 -2.38
C VAL A 214 -3.63 -4.35 -2.01
N VAL A 215 -3.97 -5.58 -2.42
CA VAL A 215 -3.15 -6.77 -2.14
C VAL A 215 -1.77 -6.66 -2.80
N CYS A 216 -1.68 -6.12 -4.02
CA CYS A 216 -0.40 -5.91 -4.70
C CYS A 216 0.47 -4.88 -3.97
N VAL A 217 -0.09 -3.74 -3.57
CA VAL A 217 0.65 -2.72 -2.82
C VAL A 217 1.09 -3.26 -1.45
N TRP A 218 0.24 -4.07 -0.81
CA TRP A 218 0.59 -4.75 0.43
C TRP A 218 1.76 -5.74 0.24
N LEU A 219 1.67 -6.63 -0.74
CA LEU A 219 2.73 -7.59 -1.05
C LEU A 219 4.08 -6.89 -1.29
N LEU A 220 4.06 -5.79 -2.03
CA LEU A 220 5.22 -4.94 -2.23
C LEU A 220 5.73 -4.41 -0.88
N ASN A 221 4.88 -3.78 -0.06
CA ASN A 221 5.32 -3.24 1.22
C ASN A 221 5.82 -4.31 2.20
N GLU A 222 5.31 -5.53 2.16
CA GLU A 222 5.87 -6.65 2.93
C GLU A 222 7.28 -7.00 2.47
N ILE A 223 7.56 -7.02 1.16
CA ILE A 223 8.93 -7.23 0.65
C ILE A 223 9.87 -6.16 1.21
N ARG A 224 9.44 -4.89 1.18
CA ARG A 224 10.23 -3.78 1.75
C ARG A 224 10.43 -3.99 3.24
N TRP A 225 9.38 -4.32 3.97
CA TRP A 225 9.41 -4.56 5.41
C TRP A 225 10.41 -5.69 5.76
N VAL A 226 10.37 -6.82 5.06
CA VAL A 226 11.32 -7.93 5.27
C VAL A 226 12.75 -7.44 5.05
N LEU A 227 13.00 -6.71 3.95
CA LEU A 227 14.33 -6.17 3.66
C LEU A 227 14.84 -5.19 4.73
N THR A 228 13.97 -4.44 5.42
CA THR A 228 14.43 -3.57 6.53
C THR A 228 15.03 -4.34 7.70
N ASN A 229 14.73 -5.63 7.83
CA ASN A 229 15.23 -6.50 8.91
C ASN A 229 16.55 -7.20 8.55
N PHE A 230 16.96 -7.20 7.29
CA PHE A 230 18.20 -7.84 6.86
C PHE A 230 19.43 -6.99 7.23
N ALA A 231 20.56 -7.66 7.46
CA ALA A 231 21.83 -6.99 7.75
C ALA A 231 22.63 -6.74 6.46
N TYR A 232 23.28 -5.56 6.35
CA TYR A 232 23.97 -5.09 5.15
C TYR A 232 25.47 -4.80 5.44
N PRO A 233 26.40 -5.76 5.26
CA PRO A 233 27.80 -5.60 5.66
C PRO A 233 28.67 -4.84 4.64
N GLY A 234 28.08 -4.00 3.79
CA GLY A 234 28.84 -3.06 2.93
C GLY A 234 28.52 -3.12 1.44
N GLY A 235 27.78 -4.12 0.96
CA GLY A 235 27.33 -4.23 -0.44
C GLY A 235 25.81 -4.43 -0.56
N PHE A 236 25.21 -3.86 -1.61
CA PHE A 236 23.76 -3.91 -1.87
C PHE A 236 23.34 -4.95 -2.92
N ASN A 237 24.29 -5.67 -3.50
CA ASN A 237 24.06 -6.52 -4.67
C ASN A 237 23.07 -7.67 -4.37
N ILE A 238 23.18 -8.31 -3.21
CA ILE A 238 22.31 -9.44 -2.84
C ILE A 238 20.86 -8.98 -2.60
N PRO A 239 20.58 -7.97 -1.75
CA PRO A 239 19.23 -7.41 -1.61
C PRO A 239 18.62 -6.95 -2.93
N ILE A 240 19.39 -6.26 -3.78
CA ILE A 240 18.94 -5.82 -5.11
C ILE A 240 18.53 -7.00 -5.97
N MET A 241 19.35 -8.05 -6.03
CA MET A 241 19.04 -9.25 -6.79
C MET A 241 17.79 -9.97 -6.28
N VAL A 242 17.66 -10.15 -4.96
CA VAL A 242 16.46 -10.76 -4.36
C VAL A 242 15.22 -9.94 -4.68
N LEU A 243 15.33 -8.61 -4.60
CA LEU A 243 14.25 -7.68 -4.91
C LEU A 243 13.83 -7.73 -6.38
N GLU A 244 14.77 -7.81 -7.33
CA GLU A 244 14.46 -7.99 -8.75
C GLU A 244 13.77 -9.33 -9.02
N GLY A 245 14.26 -10.42 -8.43
CA GLY A 245 13.60 -11.73 -8.52
C GLY A 245 12.16 -11.67 -8.01
N CYS A 246 11.91 -10.95 -6.90
CA CYS A 246 10.56 -10.74 -6.39
C CYS A 246 9.69 -9.96 -7.39
N ARG A 247 10.21 -8.90 -8.00
CA ARG A 247 9.47 -8.10 -9.00
C ARG A 247 9.12 -8.90 -10.24
N GLU A 248 10.06 -9.66 -10.77
CA GLU A 248 9.82 -10.53 -11.91
C GLU A 248 8.70 -11.53 -11.62
N ASN A 249 8.70 -12.12 -10.42
CA ASN A 249 7.65 -13.06 -10.03
C ASN A 249 6.28 -12.40 -9.85
N ILE A 250 6.22 -11.18 -9.29
CA ILE A 250 4.97 -10.42 -9.21
C ILE A 250 4.47 -10.01 -10.61
N ALA A 251 5.39 -9.59 -11.49
CA ALA A 251 5.06 -9.19 -12.85
C ALA A 251 4.43 -10.32 -13.68
N LYS A 252 4.78 -11.59 -13.41
CA LYS A 252 4.17 -12.77 -14.05
C LYS A 252 2.68 -12.92 -13.78
N GLN A 253 2.14 -12.31 -12.72
CA GLN A 253 0.72 -12.40 -12.37
C GLN A 253 -0.14 -11.31 -13.02
N LYS A 254 0.44 -10.29 -13.66
CA LYS A 254 -0.31 -9.17 -14.23
C LYS A 254 -1.06 -9.59 -15.49
N SER A 255 -2.39 -9.60 -15.47
CA SER A 255 -3.22 -9.94 -16.62
C SER A 255 -3.52 -8.77 -17.57
N THR A 256 -3.21 -7.52 -17.20
CA THR A 256 -3.44 -6.36 -18.08
C THR A 256 -2.47 -5.22 -17.77
N CYS A 257 -1.73 -4.80 -18.81
CA CYS A 257 -0.82 -3.65 -18.86
C CYS A 257 -1.53 -2.34 -18.45
N LEU A 258 -0.77 -1.26 -18.21
CA LEU A 258 -1.14 0.10 -17.76
C LEU A 258 -2.20 0.25 -16.66
N LEU A 259 -3.43 -0.22 -16.87
CA LEU A 259 -4.53 -0.10 -15.93
C LEU A 259 -4.18 -0.57 -14.52
N ASP A 260 -3.56 -1.75 -14.40
CA ASP A 260 -3.09 -2.29 -13.13
C ASP A 260 -2.09 -1.34 -12.44
N GLU A 261 -1.21 -0.70 -13.21
CA GLU A 261 -0.18 0.21 -12.67
C GLU A 261 -0.82 1.52 -12.18
N LEU A 262 -1.84 2.02 -12.88
CA LEU A 262 -2.61 3.20 -12.47
C LEU A 262 -3.41 2.91 -11.19
N ASP A 263 -4.04 1.74 -11.11
CA ASP A 263 -4.80 1.30 -9.93
C ASP A 263 -3.87 1.14 -8.71
N GLN A 264 -2.70 0.53 -8.89
CA GLN A 264 -1.68 0.39 -7.84
C GLN A 264 -1.16 1.75 -7.37
N HIS A 265 -0.89 2.68 -8.30
CA HIS A 265 -0.48 4.05 -7.94
C HIS A 265 -1.57 4.80 -7.17
N ALA A 266 -2.83 4.66 -7.59
CA ALA A 266 -3.97 5.26 -6.91
C ALA A 266 -4.12 4.76 -5.48
N ILE A 267 -4.05 3.45 -5.28
CA ILE A 267 -4.13 2.81 -3.97
C ILE A 267 -2.94 3.16 -3.07
N PHE A 268 -1.71 3.18 -3.61
CA PHE A 268 -0.55 3.60 -2.82
C PHE A 268 -0.71 5.05 -2.32
N THR A 269 -1.06 5.96 -3.22
CA THR A 269 -1.28 7.38 -2.88
C THR A 269 -2.42 7.55 -1.89
N PHE A 270 -3.50 6.78 -2.04
CA PHE A 270 -4.59 6.76 -1.07
C PHE A 270 -4.12 6.39 0.33
N MET A 271 -3.49 5.23 0.46
CA MET A 271 -3.14 4.67 1.76
C MET A 271 -2.09 5.53 2.45
N TYR A 272 -1.09 6.00 1.71
CA TYR A 272 0.09 6.58 2.31
C TYR A 272 0.23 8.10 2.17
N HIS A 273 -0.43 8.72 1.19
CA HIS A 273 -0.45 10.19 1.08
C HIS A 273 -1.76 10.79 1.56
N HIS A 274 -2.84 10.01 1.66
CA HIS A 274 -4.10 10.48 2.23
C HIS A 274 -4.36 9.92 3.63
N LEU A 275 -4.54 8.60 3.76
CA LEU A 275 -4.95 8.00 5.04
C LEU A 275 -3.88 8.15 6.13
N LEU A 276 -2.64 7.75 5.85
CA LEU A 276 -1.54 7.84 6.82
C LEU A 276 -1.38 9.25 7.44
N PRO A 277 -1.23 10.34 6.67
CA PRO A 277 -1.14 11.68 7.27
C PRO A 277 -2.45 12.15 7.93
N SER A 278 -3.62 11.80 7.38
CA SER A 278 -4.93 12.23 7.93
C SER A 278 -5.18 11.68 9.34
N TYR A 279 -4.74 10.44 9.58
CA TYR A 279 -4.95 9.72 10.84
C TYR A 279 -3.68 9.58 11.67
N GLY A 280 -2.53 9.99 11.15
CA GLY A 280 -1.22 9.93 11.82
C GLY A 280 -1.11 10.82 13.05
N THR A 281 -1.98 11.83 13.20
CA THR A 281 -2.09 12.65 14.42
C THR A 281 -2.36 11.81 15.68
N PHE A 282 -2.99 10.64 15.54
CA PHE A 282 -3.15 9.68 16.64
C PHE A 282 -1.82 9.13 17.18
N LEU A 283 -0.79 9.13 16.34
CA LEU A 283 0.57 8.67 16.67
C LEU A 283 1.52 9.82 17.00
N ALA A 284 1.07 11.08 16.91
CA ALA A 284 1.86 12.26 17.25
C ALA A 284 2.12 12.38 18.76
N ASP A 285 3.16 13.14 19.10
CA ASP A 285 3.54 13.55 20.46
C ASP A 285 3.75 12.40 21.45
N ARG A 286 4.11 11.21 20.94
CA ARG A 286 4.49 10.07 21.77
C ARG A 286 5.96 10.17 22.17
N ASP A 287 6.35 9.34 23.13
CA ASP A 287 7.72 9.25 23.61
C ASP A 287 8.70 8.92 22.46
N SER A 288 9.94 9.43 22.54
CA SER A 288 11.00 9.16 21.57
C SER A 288 11.26 7.67 21.30
N SER A 289 10.96 6.80 22.26
CA SER A 289 11.04 5.34 22.09
C SER A 289 10.11 4.81 21.00
N LYS A 290 9.10 5.60 20.60
CA LYS A 290 8.14 5.27 19.56
C LYS A 290 8.56 5.72 18.16
N LEU A 291 9.73 6.36 18.01
CA LEU A 291 10.31 6.58 16.69
C LEU A 291 10.50 5.23 15.96
N PRO A 292 10.28 5.18 14.64
CA PRO A 292 9.98 6.29 13.74
C PRO A 292 8.48 6.62 13.61
N PHE A 293 7.60 6.02 14.40
CA PHE A 293 6.15 6.15 14.28
C PHE A 293 5.54 7.28 15.11
N THR A 294 6.33 8.32 15.42
CA THR A 294 5.84 9.50 16.12
C THR A 294 6.57 10.75 15.65
N PHE A 295 5.92 11.89 15.81
CA PHE A 295 6.44 13.21 15.46
C PHE A 295 5.82 14.26 16.39
N CYS A 296 6.42 15.45 16.47
CA CYS A 296 5.85 16.56 17.23
C CYS A 296 4.78 17.27 16.39
N SER A 297 3.55 17.36 16.88
CA SER A 297 2.47 18.08 16.19
C SER A 297 2.55 19.60 16.36
N ASP A 298 3.29 20.06 17.37
CA ASP A 298 3.54 21.48 17.63
C ASP A 298 4.73 21.98 16.80
N PHE A 299 4.45 22.37 15.56
CA PHE A 299 5.45 22.92 14.64
C PHE A 299 5.97 24.31 15.05
N MET A 300 5.33 24.99 16.01
CA MET A 300 5.76 26.33 16.46
C MET A 300 7.01 26.28 17.36
N LYS A 301 7.30 25.13 17.98
CA LYS A 301 8.46 24.97 18.87
C LYS A 301 9.79 24.96 18.13
N ASP A 302 9.86 24.23 17.02
CA ASP A 302 11.02 24.12 16.14
C ASP A 302 10.57 23.51 14.80
N SER A 303 10.05 24.36 13.91
CA SER A 303 9.45 23.94 12.64
C SER A 303 10.37 23.00 11.83
N PRO A 304 11.65 23.33 11.56
CA PRO A 304 12.54 22.42 10.81
C PRO A 304 12.70 21.03 11.44
N HIS A 305 12.86 20.97 12.77
CA HIS A 305 13.01 19.68 13.45
C HIS A 305 11.71 18.86 13.47
N CYS A 306 10.57 19.49 13.76
CA CYS A 306 9.27 18.85 13.73
C CYS A 306 8.93 18.31 12.32
N ILE A 307 9.25 19.06 11.27
CA ILE A 307 9.05 18.65 9.88
C ILE A 307 9.93 17.45 9.51
N ARG A 308 11.18 17.40 9.96
CA ARG A 308 12.04 16.23 9.78
C ARG A 308 11.45 14.98 10.44
N LEU A 309 10.84 15.11 11.62
CA LEU A 309 10.16 14.01 12.28
C LEU A 309 8.89 13.60 11.54
N LEU A 310 8.14 14.55 10.99
CA LEU A 310 6.98 14.26 10.13
C LEU A 310 7.42 13.50 8.86
N GLN A 311 8.48 13.92 8.18
CA GLN A 311 9.00 13.20 7.00
C GLN A 311 9.45 11.77 7.36
N LEU A 312 10.14 11.60 8.49
CA LEU A 312 10.49 10.28 9.00
C LEU A 312 9.25 9.42 9.25
N PHE A 313 8.23 9.98 9.91
CA PHE A 313 6.97 9.30 10.19
C PHE A 313 6.28 8.84 8.91
N LEU A 314 6.16 9.71 7.92
CA LEU A 314 5.50 9.38 6.66
C LEU A 314 6.27 8.30 5.88
N ALA A 315 7.60 8.41 5.80
CA ALA A 315 8.45 7.41 5.12
C ALA A 315 8.43 6.05 5.84
N ALA A 316 8.41 6.07 7.17
CA ALA A 316 8.30 4.86 7.97
C ALA A 316 6.90 4.24 7.82
N GLY A 317 5.83 5.04 7.87
CA GLY A 317 4.47 4.53 7.69
C GLY A 317 4.28 3.85 6.34
N GLN A 318 4.85 4.40 5.26
CA GLN A 318 4.89 3.75 3.94
C GLN A 318 5.58 2.39 3.91
N THR A 319 6.52 2.13 4.82
CA THR A 319 7.37 0.93 4.81
C THR A 319 6.87 -0.12 5.79
N TYR A 320 6.37 0.31 6.95
CA TYR A 320 6.05 -0.58 8.06
C TYR A 320 4.56 -0.72 8.36
N LEU A 321 3.72 0.26 8.01
CA LEU A 321 2.28 0.16 8.25
C LEU A 321 1.60 -0.45 7.03
N GLN A 322 1.06 -1.65 7.22
CA GLN A 322 0.36 -2.41 6.21
C GLN A 322 -1.12 -1.98 6.16
N PRO A 323 -1.90 -2.38 5.14
CA PRO A 323 -3.29 -1.98 5.04
C PRO A 323 -4.14 -2.28 6.30
N PRO A 324 -4.00 -3.44 6.98
CA PRO A 324 -4.68 -3.68 8.25
C PRO A 324 -4.29 -2.69 9.36
N ASP A 325 -3.02 -2.28 9.43
CA ASP A 325 -2.54 -1.31 10.43
C ASP A 325 -3.13 0.08 10.18
N LEU A 326 -3.30 0.47 8.91
CA LEU A 326 -3.99 1.71 8.55
C LEU A 326 -5.47 1.66 8.92
N ILE A 327 -6.14 0.53 8.73
CA ILE A 327 -7.54 0.33 9.19
C ILE A 327 -7.61 0.47 10.71
N ASP A 328 -6.73 -0.21 11.46
CA ASP A 328 -6.67 -0.13 12.93
C ASP A 328 -6.40 1.30 13.40
N LEU A 329 -5.46 2.01 12.76
CA LEU A 329 -5.17 3.43 13.02
C LEU A 329 -6.41 4.31 12.85
N ILE A 330 -7.18 4.10 11.77
CA ILE A 330 -8.41 4.85 11.49
C ILE A 330 -9.47 4.56 12.53
N VAL A 331 -9.69 3.28 12.86
CA VAL A 331 -10.67 2.87 13.87
C VAL A 331 -10.30 3.48 15.23
N ARG A 332 -9.06 3.36 15.68
CA ARG A 332 -8.59 3.94 16.95
C ARG A 332 -8.70 5.45 16.95
N SER A 333 -8.35 6.12 15.84
CA SER A 333 -8.50 7.56 15.72
C SER A 333 -9.97 7.99 15.81
N LYS A 334 -10.90 7.26 15.17
CA LYS A 334 -12.35 7.54 15.25
C LYS A 334 -12.89 7.29 16.67
N VAL A 335 -12.43 6.24 17.35
CA VAL A 335 -12.88 5.88 18.72
C VAL A 335 -12.34 6.84 19.78
N SER A 336 -11.05 7.20 19.71
CA SER A 336 -10.39 8.08 20.72
C SER A 336 -10.92 9.52 20.73
N ARG A 337 -11.74 9.91 19.75
CA ARG A 337 -12.28 11.27 19.60
C ARG A 337 -13.63 11.48 20.28
N ARG A 338 -14.34 10.42 20.68
CA ARG A 338 -15.67 10.55 21.29
C ARG A 338 -15.53 10.50 22.80
N ALA A 339 -15.85 11.59 23.51
CA ALA A 339 -16.05 11.49 24.95
C ALA A 339 -17.16 10.46 25.24
N PRO A 340 -17.03 9.59 26.27
CA PRO A 340 -16.02 9.57 27.33
C PRO A 340 -14.83 8.62 27.06
N TYR A 341 -14.59 8.18 25.81
CA TYR A 341 -13.58 7.15 25.54
C TYR A 341 -12.15 7.65 25.77
N PRO A 342 -11.28 6.82 26.39
CA PRO A 342 -9.90 7.18 26.64
C PRO A 342 -9.11 7.25 25.34
N LEU A 343 -7.98 7.97 25.38
CA LEU A 343 -6.98 7.96 24.32
C LEU A 343 -6.50 6.51 24.10
N MET A 344 -6.78 5.95 22.93
CA MET A 344 -6.30 4.61 22.60
C MET A 344 -4.79 4.64 22.37
N THR A 345 -4.10 3.56 22.73
CA THR A 345 -2.70 3.32 22.38
C THR A 345 -2.60 2.10 21.47
N LEU A 346 -1.45 1.95 20.80
CA LEU A 346 -1.17 0.71 20.07
C LEU A 346 -0.83 -0.38 21.09
N PRO A 347 -1.44 -1.57 21.00
CA PRO A 347 -1.03 -2.71 21.81
C PRO A 347 0.44 -3.05 21.56
N VAL A 348 1.15 -3.54 22.59
CA VAL A 348 2.56 -3.95 22.47
C VAL A 348 2.75 -5.03 21.40
N SER A 349 1.78 -5.94 21.24
CA SER A 349 1.80 -6.94 20.17
C SER A 349 1.81 -6.30 18.79
N THR A 350 1.01 -5.26 18.56
CA THR A 350 1.00 -4.49 17.31
C THR A 350 2.33 -3.76 17.09
N GLU A 351 2.91 -3.18 18.14
CA GLU A 351 4.22 -2.52 18.04
C GLU A 351 5.34 -3.52 17.67
N ASN A 352 5.34 -4.70 18.30
CA ASN A 352 6.29 -5.78 17.99
C ASN A 352 6.06 -6.34 16.58
N TRP A 353 4.81 -6.44 16.13
CA TRP A 353 4.47 -6.88 14.77
C TRP A 353 5.04 -5.92 13.73
N ILE A 354 4.75 -4.62 13.87
CA ILE A 354 5.22 -3.58 12.94
C ILE A 354 6.74 -3.46 12.96
N ARG A 355 7.37 -3.55 14.14
CA ARG A 355 8.82 -3.39 14.30
C ARG A 355 9.36 -4.33 15.39
N PRO A 356 9.71 -5.57 15.04
CA PRO A 356 10.15 -6.56 16.02
C PRO A 356 11.58 -6.28 16.52
N SER A 357 12.45 -5.72 15.68
CA SER A 357 13.82 -5.38 16.07
C SER A 357 13.90 -4.07 16.87
N ARG A 358 14.44 -4.20 18.09
CA ARG A 358 14.73 -3.08 19.01
C ARG A 358 16.13 -2.47 18.84
N ALA A 359 16.90 -2.90 17.85
CA ALA A 359 18.31 -2.51 17.67
C ALA A 359 18.54 -0.99 17.55
N PHE A 360 17.49 -0.22 17.19
CA PHE A 360 17.55 1.23 17.05
C PHE A 360 16.43 1.95 17.82
N ALA A 361 15.89 1.32 18.87
CA ALA A 361 14.92 1.97 19.74
C ALA A 361 15.64 2.98 20.63
N LEU A 362 15.09 4.20 20.74
CA LEU A 362 15.57 5.15 21.75
C LEU A 362 15.02 4.77 23.13
N PRO A 363 15.78 5.05 24.21
CA PRO A 363 15.28 4.95 25.57
C PRO A 363 14.02 5.80 25.80
N HIS A 364 13.21 5.39 26.78
CA HIS A 364 12.08 6.17 27.24
C HIS A 364 12.55 7.50 27.88
N HIS A 365 11.66 8.51 27.90
CA HIS A 365 11.78 9.78 28.61
C HIS A 365 12.53 10.93 27.91
N PHE A 366 12.83 10.81 26.62
CA PHE A 366 13.32 11.95 25.85
C PHE A 366 12.16 12.67 25.15
N GLY A 367 12.03 13.97 25.41
CA GLY A 367 11.09 14.82 24.67
C GLY A 367 11.57 14.99 23.22
N LEU A 368 10.66 14.82 22.26
CA LEU A 368 10.99 14.91 20.83
C LEU A 368 11.65 16.24 20.42
N CYS A 369 11.32 17.34 21.12
CA CYS A 369 11.83 18.69 20.85
C CYS A 369 12.91 19.17 21.85
N ASP A 370 13.37 18.33 22.77
CA ASP A 370 14.40 18.73 23.73
C ASP A 370 15.75 18.94 23.03
N ASN A 371 16.26 20.18 23.08
CA ASN A 371 17.52 20.58 22.47
C ASN A 371 18.70 19.68 22.84
N ARG A 372 18.71 19.10 24.05
CA ARG A 372 19.79 18.22 24.53
C ARG A 372 19.88 16.91 23.75
N TYR A 373 18.75 16.43 23.21
CA TYR A 373 18.65 15.13 22.56
C TYR A 373 18.44 15.22 21.04
N LYS A 374 18.35 16.41 20.46
CA LYS A 374 18.14 16.60 19.01
C LYS A 374 19.16 15.86 18.14
N SER A 375 20.44 15.90 18.51
CA SER A 375 21.49 15.18 17.76
C SER A 375 21.32 13.66 17.82
N LEU A 376 20.93 13.12 19.00
CA LEU A 376 20.65 11.69 19.16
C LEU A 376 19.42 11.27 18.35
N ILE A 377 18.34 12.05 18.43
CA ILE A 377 17.12 11.84 17.64
C ILE A 377 17.44 11.89 16.15
N GLN A 378 18.19 12.90 15.69
CA GLN A 378 18.60 13.01 14.29
C GLN A 378 19.41 11.79 13.84
N ARG A 379 20.34 11.29 14.66
CA ARG A 379 21.09 10.07 14.35
C ARG A 379 20.18 8.85 14.23
N ALA A 380 19.23 8.67 15.15
CA ALA A 380 18.25 7.59 15.07
C ALA A 380 17.37 7.70 13.82
N SER A 381 16.89 8.90 13.51
CA SER A 381 16.12 9.21 12.28
C SER A 381 16.89 8.85 11.02
N LEU A 382 18.17 9.21 10.93
CA LEU A 382 19.03 8.89 9.78
C LEU A 382 19.27 7.39 9.63
N ILE A 383 19.40 6.64 10.73
CA ILE A 383 19.49 5.18 10.69
C ILE A 383 18.19 4.59 10.10
N HIS A 384 17.04 5.05 10.59
CA HIS A 384 15.74 4.61 10.09
C HIS A 384 15.52 4.91 8.61
N LEU A 385 15.78 6.16 8.20
CA LEU A 385 15.67 6.56 6.81
C LEU A 385 16.66 5.79 5.94
N SER A 386 17.87 5.52 6.43
CA SER A 386 18.84 4.69 5.71
C SER A 386 18.30 3.28 5.46
N LEU A 387 17.69 2.63 6.47
CA LEU A 387 17.05 1.32 6.29
C LEU A 387 15.90 1.38 5.28
N ILE A 388 15.04 2.40 5.36
CA ILE A 388 13.88 2.58 4.47
C ILE A 388 14.32 2.78 3.02
N ILE A 389 15.32 3.63 2.77
CA ILE A 389 15.87 3.84 1.42
C ILE A 389 16.54 2.55 0.92
N ARG A 390 17.24 1.85 1.80
CA ARG A 390 17.86 0.53 1.54
C ARG A 390 16.88 -0.64 1.47
N SER A 391 15.59 -0.42 1.66
CA SER A 391 14.56 -1.39 1.31
C SER A 391 13.63 -0.91 0.18
N SER A 392 13.93 0.22 -0.46
CA SER A 392 13.12 0.82 -1.52
C SER A 392 13.11 0.04 -2.84
N PHE A 393 12.03 0.18 -3.62
CA PHE A 393 11.97 -0.34 -4.99
C PHE A 393 12.81 0.42 -6.01
N HIS A 394 13.30 1.62 -5.69
CA HIS A 394 14.05 2.39 -6.71
C HIS A 394 15.55 2.01 -6.80
N GLN A 395 16.00 1.04 -6.00
CA GLN A 395 17.43 0.69 -5.84
C GLN A 395 18.14 0.17 -7.09
N THR A 396 17.39 -0.18 -8.12
CA THR A 396 17.92 -0.89 -9.28
C THR A 396 18.10 0.00 -10.50
N GLN A 397 17.62 1.24 -10.41
CA GLN A 397 17.70 2.23 -11.49
C GLN A 397 18.69 3.36 -11.18
N ASP A 398 18.89 3.70 -9.90
CA ASP A 398 19.83 4.74 -9.47
C ASP A 398 21.11 4.15 -8.87
N ASP A 399 22.24 4.81 -9.13
CA ASP A 399 23.47 4.54 -8.38
C ASP A 399 23.24 4.87 -6.91
N MET A 400 23.09 3.84 -6.07
CA MET A 400 22.88 3.95 -4.63
C MET A 400 24.00 4.73 -3.92
N SER A 401 25.16 4.94 -4.56
CA SER A 401 26.20 5.85 -4.07
C SER A 401 25.72 7.31 -3.96
N GLN A 402 24.73 7.71 -4.78
CA GLN A 402 24.11 9.04 -4.79
C GLN A 402 22.97 9.18 -3.78
N ASN A 403 22.37 8.08 -3.31
CA ASN A 403 21.28 8.08 -2.32
C ASN A 403 21.78 8.20 -0.87
N ARG A 404 22.94 8.81 -0.66
CA ARG A 404 23.46 9.11 0.69
C ARG A 404 22.65 10.27 1.28
N LEU A 405 21.79 9.95 2.24
CA LEU A 405 21.19 10.94 3.12
C LEU A 405 22.29 11.74 3.81
N THR A 406 22.44 13.00 3.40
CA THR A 406 23.33 13.93 4.10
C THR A 406 22.57 14.47 5.29
N ALA A 407 23.17 14.40 6.48
CA ALA A 407 22.56 14.99 7.67
C ALA A 407 22.46 16.52 7.46
N PRO A 408 21.24 17.11 7.39
CA PRO A 408 21.13 18.55 7.35
C PRO A 408 21.71 19.15 8.64
N ALA A 409 22.23 20.37 8.56
CA ALA A 409 22.61 21.11 9.77
C ALA A 409 21.38 21.21 10.69
N LEU A 410 21.58 21.13 12.02
CA LEU A 410 20.48 21.08 13.00
C LEU A 410 19.47 22.25 12.81
N SER A 411 19.95 23.40 12.34
CA SER A 411 19.19 24.64 12.10
C SER A 411 18.68 24.85 10.67
N GLN A 412 18.89 23.92 9.74
CA GLN A 412 18.47 24.05 8.33
C GLN A 412 17.67 22.85 7.84
N ALA A 413 16.78 23.15 6.89
CA ALA A 413 16.02 22.32 5.93
C ALA A 413 15.38 20.99 6.39
N PRO A 414 14.26 20.59 5.75
CA PRO A 414 13.78 19.21 5.74
C PRO A 414 14.88 18.23 5.28
N TYR A 415 14.68 16.93 5.50
CA TYR A 415 15.49 15.92 4.83
C TYR A 415 15.27 16.03 3.32
N ASP A 416 16.34 16.01 2.53
CA ASP A 416 16.29 15.80 1.08
C ASP A 416 15.94 14.33 0.81
N LEU A 417 14.66 14.01 1.02
CA LEU A 417 14.11 12.67 0.90
C LEU A 417 13.21 12.61 -0.34
N LYS A 418 13.42 11.59 -1.16
CA LYS A 418 12.53 11.30 -2.29
C LYS A 418 11.53 10.23 -1.91
N ASP A 419 10.29 10.42 -2.34
CA ASP A 419 9.26 9.39 -2.26
C ASP A 419 9.49 8.32 -3.33
N HIS A 420 10.44 7.43 -3.08
CA HIS A 420 10.84 6.41 -4.04
C HIS A 420 9.72 5.39 -4.34
N ALA A 421 8.78 5.19 -3.41
CA ALA A 421 7.65 4.31 -3.63
C ALA A 421 6.65 4.96 -4.60
N ARG A 422 6.31 6.24 -4.40
CA ARG A 422 5.51 7.01 -5.38
C ARG A 422 6.18 7.02 -6.75
N GLN A 423 7.49 7.30 -6.79
CA GLN A 423 8.27 7.29 -8.04
C GLN A 423 8.17 5.94 -8.75
N TYR A 424 8.36 4.83 -8.02
CA TYR A 424 8.24 3.49 -8.57
C TYR A 424 6.87 3.26 -9.23
N PHE A 425 5.76 3.55 -8.54
CA PHE A 425 4.42 3.36 -9.11
C PHE A 425 4.15 4.28 -10.30
N THR A 426 4.62 5.54 -10.27
CA THR A 426 4.53 6.43 -11.42
C THR A 426 5.32 5.89 -12.61
N GLU A 427 6.59 5.52 -12.41
CA GLU A 427 7.45 5.00 -13.47
C GLU A 427 6.88 3.74 -14.10
N ARG A 428 6.34 2.82 -13.28
CA ARG A 428 5.65 1.63 -13.78
C ARG A 428 4.47 1.97 -14.68
N ALA A 429 3.64 2.93 -14.28
CA ALA A 429 2.54 3.39 -15.12
C ALA A 429 3.02 4.08 -16.40
N MET A 430 4.09 4.87 -16.34
CA MET A 430 4.66 5.56 -17.51
C MET A 430 5.23 4.55 -18.50
N VAL A 431 6.06 3.61 -18.04
CA VAL A 431 6.64 2.56 -18.88
C VAL A 431 5.56 1.71 -19.53
N ALA A 432 4.50 1.34 -18.79
CA ALA A 432 3.40 0.56 -19.34
C ALA A 432 2.58 1.33 -20.39
N PHE A 433 2.47 2.65 -20.26
CA PHE A 433 1.89 3.50 -21.30
C PHE A 433 2.81 3.59 -22.53
N GLU A 434 4.07 3.96 -22.31
CA GLU A 434 5.11 4.20 -23.33
C GLU A 434 5.37 2.98 -24.22
N LEU A 435 5.24 1.76 -23.69
CA LEU A 435 5.44 0.51 -24.43
C LEU A 435 4.57 0.39 -25.69
N TYR A 436 3.38 0.99 -25.69
CA TYR A 436 2.44 0.95 -26.84
C TYR A 436 2.02 2.36 -27.29
N GLU A 437 2.85 3.36 -27.00
CA GLU A 437 2.57 4.75 -27.34
C GLU A 437 2.60 4.98 -28.87
N GLN A 438 1.62 5.73 -29.38
CA GLN A 438 1.67 6.21 -30.76
C GLN A 438 2.68 7.36 -30.88
N ARG A 439 3.72 7.13 -31.71
CA ARG A 439 4.72 8.16 -32.05
C ARG A 439 4.21 9.03 -33.19
N SER A 440 3.41 10.03 -32.89
CA SER A 440 2.99 11.05 -33.86
C SER A 440 3.73 12.37 -33.64
N SER A 441 4.13 13.03 -34.72
CA SER A 441 4.79 14.35 -34.66
C SER A 441 3.84 15.39 -34.05
N GLY A 442 4.26 16.03 -32.96
CA GLY A 442 3.51 17.10 -32.29
C GLY A 442 2.87 16.76 -30.93
N LEU A 443 2.97 15.50 -30.48
CA LEU A 443 2.54 15.11 -29.14
C LEU A 443 3.62 15.40 -28.09
N ARG A 444 3.21 15.89 -26.92
CA ARG A 444 4.12 16.12 -25.78
C ARG A 444 4.52 14.81 -25.11
N ASN A 445 5.61 14.85 -24.34
CA ASN A 445 5.98 13.76 -23.45
C ASN A 445 4.87 13.56 -22.40
N ILE A 446 4.39 12.33 -22.23
CA ILE A 446 3.36 12.00 -21.22
C ILE A 446 3.82 12.35 -19.81
N ARG A 447 5.11 12.20 -19.52
CA ARG A 447 5.71 12.48 -18.21
C ARG A 447 5.47 13.93 -17.77
N ASP A 448 5.48 14.90 -18.70
CA ASP A 448 5.20 16.31 -18.38
C ASP A 448 3.72 16.59 -18.09
N GLY A 449 2.83 15.82 -18.72
CA GLY A 449 1.38 15.98 -18.61
C GLY A 449 0.78 15.22 -17.43
N PHE A 450 1.36 14.07 -17.09
CA PHE A 450 0.85 13.16 -16.07
C PHE A 450 0.77 13.84 -14.70
N TRP A 451 1.87 14.40 -14.21
CA TRP A 451 1.94 15.05 -12.89
C TRP A 451 0.96 16.23 -12.73
N LYS A 452 0.61 16.91 -13.83
CA LYS A 452 -0.29 18.07 -13.80
C LYS A 452 -1.77 17.70 -13.68
N VAL A 453 -2.11 16.43 -13.94
CA VAL A 453 -3.49 15.97 -14.06
C VAL A 453 -3.79 14.84 -13.10
N TRP A 454 -2.81 13.97 -12.83
CA TRP A 454 -2.98 12.74 -12.08
C TRP A 454 -3.62 12.97 -10.71
N ASP A 455 -3.06 13.87 -9.90
CA ASP A 455 -3.56 14.14 -8.54
C ASP A 455 -5.02 14.68 -8.53
N ARG A 456 -5.52 15.22 -9.65
CA ARG A 456 -6.92 15.68 -9.81
C ARG A 456 -7.90 14.58 -10.16
N VAL A 457 -7.43 13.51 -10.79
CA VAL A 457 -8.28 12.49 -11.42
C VAL A 457 -8.07 11.09 -10.84
N LEU A 458 -7.00 10.89 -10.07
CA LEU A 458 -6.62 9.64 -9.42
C LEU A 458 -7.77 9.02 -8.63
N TRP A 459 -8.49 9.83 -7.84
CA TRP A 459 -9.62 9.35 -7.04
C TRP A 459 -10.71 8.70 -7.90
N SER A 460 -10.85 9.12 -9.15
CA SER A 460 -11.88 8.64 -10.07
C SER A 460 -11.41 7.56 -11.05
N VAL A 461 -10.19 7.00 -10.87
CA VAL A 461 -9.56 6.03 -11.81
C VAL A 461 -10.48 4.86 -12.16
N TRP A 462 -11.20 4.33 -11.18
CA TRP A 462 -12.12 3.19 -11.36
C TRP A 462 -13.25 3.46 -12.36
N TRP A 463 -13.64 4.73 -12.57
CA TRP A 463 -14.73 5.10 -13.46
C TRP A 463 -14.25 5.59 -14.81
N TRP A 464 -13.20 6.42 -14.88
CA TRP A 464 -12.71 6.91 -16.17
C TRP A 464 -11.79 5.91 -16.88
N ALA A 465 -11.06 5.06 -16.14
CA ALA A 465 -10.24 3.98 -16.63
C ALA A 465 -10.98 2.64 -16.42
N ASN A 466 -12.21 2.51 -16.93
CA ASN A 466 -12.95 1.26 -16.75
C ASN A 466 -12.50 0.12 -17.68
N SER A 467 -11.55 0.37 -18.58
CA SER A 467 -10.85 -0.62 -19.41
C SER A 467 -9.47 -0.09 -19.78
N GLU A 468 -8.60 -0.98 -20.26
CA GLU A 468 -7.25 -0.65 -20.69
C GLU A 468 -7.24 0.36 -21.84
N GLU A 469 -8.13 0.18 -22.83
CA GLU A 469 -8.26 1.09 -23.98
C GLU A 469 -8.69 2.49 -23.52
N LYS A 470 -9.59 2.58 -22.55
CA LYS A 470 -10.02 3.88 -22.01
C LYS A 470 -8.93 4.54 -21.18
N ALA A 471 -8.18 3.77 -20.41
CA ALA A 471 -7.02 4.27 -19.65
C ALA A 471 -6.00 4.91 -20.60
N ARG A 472 -5.61 4.18 -21.65
CA ARG A 472 -4.69 4.65 -22.69
C ARG A 472 -5.22 5.88 -23.42
N ALA A 473 -6.46 5.83 -23.90
CA ALA A 473 -7.08 6.94 -24.60
C ALA A 473 -7.13 8.22 -23.72
N LYS A 474 -7.33 8.08 -22.41
CA LYS A 474 -7.32 9.21 -21.48
C LYS A 474 -5.92 9.79 -21.32
N MET A 475 -4.90 8.96 -21.13
CA MET A 475 -3.51 9.41 -21.01
C MET A 475 -3.01 10.06 -22.31
N GLU A 476 -3.41 9.53 -23.47
CA GLU A 476 -3.09 10.14 -24.77
C GLU A 476 -3.69 11.56 -24.89
N ARG A 477 -4.92 11.78 -24.39
CA ARG A 477 -5.50 13.13 -24.31
C ARG A 477 -4.73 14.07 -23.39
N TRP A 478 -4.03 13.56 -22.37
CA TRP A 478 -3.20 14.42 -21.51
C TRP A 478 -1.98 14.95 -22.26
N ARG A 479 -1.44 14.20 -23.22
CA ARG A 479 -0.35 14.64 -24.11
C ARG A 479 -0.77 15.73 -25.09
N GLN A 480 -2.02 15.67 -25.54
CA GLN A 480 -2.58 16.60 -26.53
C GLN A 480 -2.92 17.99 -25.97
N ARG A 481 -3.02 18.14 -24.64
CA ARG A 481 -3.35 19.44 -24.02
C ARG A 481 -2.22 20.46 -24.24
N ARG A 482 -2.33 21.27 -25.29
CA ARG A 482 -1.71 22.61 -25.33
C ARG A 482 -2.16 23.38 -24.09
N GLN A 483 -1.27 24.20 -23.53
CA GLN A 483 -1.49 24.96 -22.29
C GLN A 483 -2.94 25.45 -22.19
N TRP A 484 -3.64 24.99 -21.14
CA TRP A 484 -4.93 25.52 -20.72
C TRP A 484 -4.77 27.00 -20.35
N VAL A 485 -4.95 27.88 -21.34
CA VAL A 485 -5.24 29.29 -21.11
C VAL A 485 -6.77 29.39 -21.13
N GLY A 486 -7.39 29.43 -19.95
CA GLY A 486 -8.83 29.73 -19.80
C GLY A 486 -9.77 28.54 -19.55
N GLY A 487 -9.83 28.08 -18.30
CA GLY A 487 -11.07 28.07 -17.52
C GLY A 487 -12.32 27.27 -17.96
N ARG A 488 -12.26 26.29 -18.87
CA ARG A 488 -13.40 25.35 -19.07
C ARG A 488 -12.96 23.90 -19.21
N ILE A 489 -13.47 23.07 -18.29
CA ILE A 489 -13.43 21.61 -18.35
C ILE A 489 -14.28 21.17 -19.56
N PRO A 490 -13.75 20.35 -20.49
CA PRO A 490 -14.58 19.74 -21.51
C PRO A 490 -15.51 18.73 -20.83
N ARG A 491 -16.81 18.90 -21.06
CA ARG A 491 -17.86 17.98 -20.60
C ARG A 491 -17.57 16.57 -21.12
N ALA A 492 -17.81 15.59 -20.25
CA ALA A 492 -17.72 14.16 -20.51
C ALA A 492 -18.64 13.72 -21.66
#